data_AF-J9H346-F1
#
_entry.id   AF-J9H346-F1
#
_cell.length_a   1.000
_cell.length_b   1.000
_cell.length_c   1.000
_cell.angle_alpha   90.00
_cell.angle_beta   90.00
_cell.angle_gamma   90.00
#
_symmetry.space_group_name_H-M   'P 1'
#
loop_
_entity.id
_entity.type
_entity.pdbx_description
1 polymer ?
#
loop_
_entity_poly.entity_id
_entity_poly.type
_entity_poly.pdbx_seq_one_letter_code
_entity_poly.pdbx_strand_id
1 'polypeptide(L)'
;MFANLLRSLRWRMLLQSAAIDITTRRAIELVFISYLINSVTPRLGELTRSLLVKRGCAKTSTRALGTVVVEKLADVGCLIVVVGLAVILRWESTVGLVQSASNSLKLAVPTSTFFLILGGAICLLIGFSLPFWKHLRRFFLNLWQGITAIARLERPGLFLLWCFGIWSCNFLQLYLLLPCFAELTHVNLGDTLHIFAAASIGVLLPTPAGAGPWHFAIVKTLTSVYGVAKPVAQSFALVTHGLKTVLVMLLGVLGYLSYFRSVWTKWKGH
;
A
#
# COMPACT_ATOMS: atom_id res chain seq x y z
N MET A 1 11.90 -6.51 4.18
CA MET A 1 12.96 -5.55 4.55
C MET A 1 13.37 -4.64 3.39
N PHE A 2 13.85 -5.20 2.27
CA PHE A 2 14.35 -4.44 1.11
C PHE A 2 13.38 -3.38 0.58
N ALA A 3 12.10 -3.72 0.36
CA ALA A 3 11.09 -2.75 -0.08
C ALA A 3 11.00 -1.50 0.82
N ASN A 4 11.18 -1.65 2.13
CA ASN A 4 11.13 -0.52 3.08
C ASN A 4 12.41 0.32 3.06
N LEU A 5 13.57 -0.30 2.80
CA LEU A 5 14.82 0.42 2.54
C LEU A 5 14.71 1.26 1.28
N LEU A 6 14.22 0.68 0.18
CA LEU A 6 13.98 1.42 -1.07
C LEU A 6 12.98 2.57 -0.86
N ARG A 7 11.91 2.34 -0.08
CA ARG A 7 10.96 3.40 0.27
C ARG A 7 11.60 4.53 1.08
N SER A 8 12.53 4.21 1.99
CA SER A 8 13.26 5.24 2.74
C SER A 8 14.18 6.09 1.87
N LEU A 9 14.87 5.48 0.87
CA LEU A 9 15.70 6.19 -0.09
C LEU A 9 14.85 7.07 -1.01
N ARG A 10 13.75 6.53 -1.52
CA ARG A 10 12.77 7.27 -2.33
C ARG A 10 12.20 8.47 -1.57
N TRP A 11 11.81 8.27 -0.32
CA TRP A 11 11.27 9.36 0.51
C TRP A 11 12.32 10.44 0.79
N ARG A 12 13.58 10.04 1.04
CA ARG A 12 14.70 10.99 1.18
C ARG A 12 14.86 11.87 -0.06
N MET A 13 14.76 11.32 -1.26
CA MET A 13 14.79 12.13 -2.51
C MET A 13 13.66 13.16 -2.55
N LEU A 14 12.45 12.79 -2.12
CA LEU A 14 11.34 13.74 -2.04
C LEU A 14 11.58 14.83 -1.00
N LEU A 15 12.14 14.49 0.17
CA LEU A 15 12.50 15.48 1.19
C LEU A 15 13.56 16.47 0.69
N GLN A 16 14.56 16.00 -0.05
CA GLN A 16 15.58 16.86 -0.66
C GLN A 16 14.96 17.89 -1.62
N SER A 17 14.01 17.45 -2.46
CA SER A 17 13.26 18.37 -3.34
C SER A 17 12.39 19.39 -2.59
N ALA A 18 12.06 19.13 -1.32
CA ALA A 18 11.34 20.06 -0.44
C ALA A 18 12.29 20.95 0.39
N ALA A 19 13.59 20.96 0.07
CA ALA A 19 14.66 21.62 0.83
C ALA A 19 14.72 21.14 2.30
N ILE A 20 14.63 19.82 2.49
CA ILE A 20 14.75 19.16 3.78
C ILE A 20 15.81 18.06 3.69
N ASP A 21 16.98 18.34 4.26
CA ASP A 21 18.08 17.37 4.29
C ASP A 21 18.05 16.51 5.54
N ILE A 22 18.02 15.20 5.32
CA ILE A 22 18.20 14.18 6.35
C ILE A 22 19.17 13.11 5.88
N THR A 23 19.86 12.48 6.83
CA THR A 23 20.73 11.34 6.54
C THR A 23 19.92 10.11 6.15
N THR A 24 20.50 9.21 5.35
CA THR A 24 19.85 7.94 4.97
C THR A 24 19.40 7.14 6.18
N ARG A 25 20.25 7.05 7.22
CA ARG A 25 19.90 6.36 8.47
C ARG A 25 18.65 6.94 9.12
N ARG A 26 18.55 8.28 9.19
CA ARG A 26 17.38 8.95 9.77
C ARG A 26 16.11 8.69 8.95
N ALA A 27 16.22 8.67 7.62
CA ALA A 27 15.10 8.32 6.74
C ALA A 27 14.62 6.89 6.99
N ILE A 28 15.55 5.94 7.11
CA ILE A 28 15.27 4.53 7.43
C ILE A 28 14.54 4.41 8.78
N GLU A 29 15.10 5.00 9.84
CA GLU A 29 14.51 4.98 11.18
C GLU A 29 13.07 5.51 11.18
N LEU A 30 12.84 6.69 10.57
CA LEU A 30 11.52 7.31 10.51
C LEU A 30 10.50 6.49 9.72
N VAL A 31 10.91 5.84 8.63
CA VAL A 31 10.03 4.96 7.85
C VAL A 31 9.66 3.71 8.64
N PHE A 32 10.61 3.08 9.34
CA PHE A 32 10.30 1.93 10.19
C PHE A 32 9.43 2.29 11.40
N ILE A 33 9.64 3.45 12.02
CA ILE A 33 8.77 3.99 13.08
C ILE A 33 7.35 4.23 12.53
N SER A 34 7.23 4.84 11.34
CA SER A 34 5.94 5.01 10.67
C SER A 34 5.23 3.68 10.46
N TYR A 35 5.94 2.64 10.03
CA TYR A 35 5.33 1.33 9.84
C TYR A 35 4.91 0.66 11.14
N LEU A 36 5.70 0.78 12.21
CA LEU A 36 5.33 0.31 13.54
C LEU A 36 4.02 0.94 14.01
N ILE A 37 3.88 2.25 13.84
CA ILE A 37 2.66 2.98 14.20
C ILE A 37 1.49 2.53 13.33
N ASN A 38 1.70 2.32 12.03
CA ASN A 38 0.68 1.81 11.12
C ASN A 38 0.26 0.36 11.39
N SER A 39 1.05 -0.42 12.14
CA SER A 39 0.65 -1.75 12.60
C SER A 39 -0.41 -1.69 13.69
N VAL A 40 -0.42 -0.63 14.50
CA VAL A 40 -1.37 -0.45 15.62
C VAL A 40 -2.52 0.49 15.24
N THR A 41 -2.25 1.46 14.37
CA THR A 41 -3.19 2.54 14.02
C THR A 41 -3.52 2.55 12.52
N PRO A 42 -4.71 3.01 12.13
CA PRO A 42 -5.02 3.22 10.72
C PRO A 42 -4.28 4.44 10.15
N ARG A 43 -3.16 4.22 9.46
CA ARG A 43 -2.48 5.22 8.60
C ARG A 43 -2.00 6.51 9.30
N LEU A 44 -1.77 6.49 10.61
CA LEU A 44 -1.23 7.65 11.34
C LEU A 44 0.31 7.72 11.31
N GLY A 45 0.98 6.63 10.98
CA GLY A 45 2.43 6.55 10.96
C GLY A 45 3.07 7.50 9.96
N GLU A 46 2.42 7.74 8.81
CA GLU A 46 2.90 8.71 7.83
C GLU A 46 2.95 10.13 8.39
N LEU A 47 1.91 10.51 9.16
CA LEU A 47 1.86 11.79 9.87
C LEU A 47 2.99 11.84 10.91
N THR A 48 3.18 10.77 11.67
CA THR A 48 4.24 10.71 12.67
C THR A 48 5.64 10.89 12.08
N ARG A 49 5.98 10.19 10.98
CA ARG A 49 7.31 10.37 10.37
C ARG A 49 7.54 11.81 9.92
N SER A 50 6.55 12.46 9.32
CA SER A 50 6.67 13.85 8.85
C SER A 50 6.84 14.87 9.97
N LEU A 51 6.18 14.67 11.11
CA LEU A 51 6.35 15.50 12.31
C LEU A 51 7.73 15.26 12.96
N LEU A 52 8.23 14.03 12.92
CA LEU A 52 9.51 13.65 13.53
C LEU A 52 10.74 13.99 12.68
N VAL A 53 10.56 14.39 11.41
CA VAL A 53 11.66 14.87 10.53
C VAL A 53 12.41 16.01 11.20
N LYS A 54 11.69 17.02 11.70
CA LYS A 54 12.25 18.15 12.44
C LYS A 54 11.31 18.59 13.55
N ARG A 55 11.53 18.04 14.75
CA ARG A 55 10.73 18.35 15.95
C ARG A 55 10.67 19.87 16.18
N GLY A 56 9.47 20.38 16.49
CA GLY A 56 9.23 21.79 16.82
C GLY A 56 9.19 22.74 15.61
N CYS A 57 9.37 22.27 14.37
CA CYS A 57 9.29 23.12 13.19
C CYS A 57 8.08 22.77 12.32
N ALA A 58 6.97 23.49 12.53
CA ALA A 58 5.72 23.30 11.79
C ALA A 58 5.93 23.44 10.26
N LYS A 59 6.63 24.49 9.80
CA LYS A 59 6.90 24.74 8.38
C LYS A 59 7.65 23.59 7.69
N THR A 60 8.58 22.93 8.39
CA THR A 60 9.30 21.76 7.85
C THR A 60 8.41 20.52 7.85
N SER A 61 7.62 20.33 8.91
CA SER A 61 6.72 19.18 9.04
C SER A 61 5.61 19.20 7.98
N THR A 62 5.02 20.38 7.70
CA THR A 62 4.01 20.55 6.63
C THR A 62 4.59 20.25 5.25
N ARG A 63 5.82 20.69 4.96
CA ARG A 63 6.51 20.34 3.72
C ARG A 63 6.78 18.84 3.61
N ALA A 64 7.24 18.21 4.71
CA ALA A 64 7.44 16.77 4.76
C ALA A 64 6.12 15.97 4.63
N LEU A 65 5.00 16.51 5.10
CA LEU A 65 3.67 15.93 4.84
C LEU A 65 3.30 16.02 3.35
N GLY A 66 3.59 17.14 2.68
CA GLY A 66 3.37 17.30 1.25
C GLY A 66 4.11 16.23 0.42
N THR A 67 5.33 15.86 0.81
CA THR A 67 6.08 14.80 0.12
C THR A 67 5.45 13.42 0.29
N VAL A 68 4.78 13.15 1.40
CA VAL A 68 4.00 11.90 1.59
C VAL A 68 2.87 11.81 0.56
N VAL A 69 2.18 12.91 0.26
CA VAL A 69 1.11 12.92 -0.73
C VAL A 69 1.65 12.54 -2.12
N VAL A 70 2.76 13.13 -2.53
CA VAL A 70 3.44 12.79 -3.80
C VAL A 70 3.85 11.32 -3.82
N GLU A 71 4.39 10.80 -2.71
CA GLU A 71 4.72 9.39 -2.55
C GLU A 71 3.50 8.47 -2.74
N LYS A 72 2.34 8.83 -2.18
CA LYS A 72 1.10 8.06 -2.33
C LYS A 72 0.54 8.12 -3.74
N LEU A 73 0.61 9.27 -4.40
CA LEU A 73 0.20 9.39 -5.81
C LEU A 73 1.08 8.53 -6.72
N ALA A 74 2.39 8.49 -6.47
CA ALA A 74 3.30 7.58 -7.17
C ALA A 74 2.92 6.11 -6.94
N ASP A 75 2.63 5.73 -5.68
CA ASP A 75 2.20 4.36 -5.36
C ASP A 75 0.86 4.01 -6.02
N VAL A 76 -0.10 4.94 -6.13
CA VAL A 76 -1.36 4.75 -6.87
C VAL A 76 -1.09 4.57 -8.36
N GLY A 77 -0.18 5.35 -8.96
CA GLY A 77 0.22 5.17 -10.36
C GLY A 77 0.79 3.77 -10.63
N CYS A 78 1.68 3.29 -9.77
CA CYS A 78 2.21 1.92 -9.87
C CYS A 78 1.13 0.85 -9.67
N LEU A 79 0.18 1.07 -8.77
CA LEU A 79 -0.96 0.17 -8.58
C LEU A 79 -1.79 0.05 -9.86
N ILE A 80 -2.09 1.17 -10.52
CA ILE A 80 -2.84 1.18 -11.79
C ILE A 80 -2.10 0.37 -12.85
N VAL A 81 -0.78 0.50 -12.96
CA VAL A 81 0.03 -0.27 -13.90
C VAL A 81 -0.03 -1.77 -13.59
N VAL A 82 0.15 -2.16 -12.32
CA VAL A 82 0.11 -3.57 -11.91
C VAL A 82 -1.26 -4.19 -12.11
N VAL A 83 -2.33 -3.47 -11.76
CA VAL A 83 -3.70 -3.93 -11.99
C VAL A 83 -4.00 -4.02 -13.49
N GLY A 84 -3.61 -3.02 -14.29
CA GLY A 84 -3.78 -3.04 -15.74
C GLY A 84 -3.07 -4.23 -16.39
N LEU A 85 -1.82 -4.50 -16.00
CA LEU A 85 -1.08 -5.68 -16.47
C LEU A 85 -1.75 -7.00 -16.06
N ALA A 86 -2.21 -7.11 -14.82
CA ALA A 86 -2.92 -8.30 -14.35
C ALA A 86 -4.23 -8.52 -15.13
N VAL A 87 -5.01 -7.47 -15.38
CA VAL A 87 -6.26 -7.52 -16.14
C VAL A 87 -6.02 -7.95 -17.58
N ILE A 88 -5.00 -7.39 -18.24
CA ILE A 88 -4.65 -7.74 -19.63
C ILE A 88 -4.20 -9.20 -19.73
N LEU A 89 -3.35 -9.65 -18.80
CA LEU A 89 -2.78 -11.00 -18.83
C LEU A 89 -3.75 -12.08 -18.33
N ARG A 90 -4.71 -11.73 -17.45
CA ARG A 90 -5.60 -12.66 -16.76
C ARG A 90 -7.05 -12.16 -16.79
N TRP A 91 -7.54 -11.81 -17.98
CA TRP A 91 -8.89 -11.24 -18.18
C TRP A 91 -10.00 -12.13 -17.62
N GLU A 92 -10.09 -13.39 -18.06
CA GLU A 92 -11.14 -14.32 -17.63
C GLU A 92 -11.12 -14.56 -16.11
N SER A 93 -9.92 -14.78 -15.57
CA SER A 93 -9.68 -14.91 -14.13
C SER A 93 -10.13 -13.68 -13.34
N THR A 94 -9.88 -12.48 -13.88
CA THR A 94 -10.29 -11.22 -13.26
C THR A 94 -11.81 -11.07 -13.25
N VAL A 95 -12.48 -11.37 -14.37
CA VAL A 95 -13.94 -11.34 -14.48
C VAL A 95 -14.57 -12.33 -13.49
N GLY A 96 -14.04 -13.56 -13.42
CA GLY A 96 -14.50 -14.57 -12.46
C GLY A 96 -14.33 -14.14 -11.00
N LEU A 97 -13.23 -13.46 -10.68
CA LEU A 97 -13.00 -12.90 -9.34
C LEU A 97 -14.04 -11.83 -8.97
N VAL A 98 -14.31 -10.89 -9.88
CA VAL A 98 -15.29 -9.80 -9.67
C VAL A 98 -16.70 -10.36 -9.48
N GLN A 99 -17.11 -11.32 -10.31
CA GLN A 99 -18.40 -12.00 -10.17
C GLN A 99 -18.51 -12.74 -8.84
N SER A 100 -17.47 -13.48 -8.47
CA SER A 100 -17.41 -14.23 -7.21
C SER A 100 -17.44 -13.33 -5.97
N ALA A 101 -16.83 -12.15 -6.03
CA ALA A 101 -16.88 -11.15 -4.98
C ALA A 101 -18.28 -10.52 -4.87
N SER A 102 -18.90 -10.18 -5.99
CA SER A 102 -20.27 -9.63 -6.06
C SER A 102 -21.30 -10.61 -5.48
N ASN A 103 -21.21 -11.89 -5.83
CA ASN A 103 -22.11 -12.91 -5.30
C ASN A 103 -21.96 -13.10 -3.78
N SER A 104 -20.73 -13.09 -3.25
CA SER A 104 -20.51 -13.13 -1.79
C SER A 104 -21.09 -11.93 -1.07
N LEU A 105 -21.07 -10.75 -1.69
CA LEU A 105 -21.71 -9.54 -1.13
C LEU A 105 -23.24 -9.66 -1.11
N LYS A 106 -23.84 -10.23 -2.16
CA LYS A 106 -25.29 -10.49 -2.23
C LYS A 106 -25.77 -11.50 -1.19
N LEU A 107 -24.98 -12.54 -0.90
CA LEU A 107 -25.29 -13.54 0.13
C LEU A 107 -25.14 -13.00 1.56
N ALA A 108 -24.26 -12.02 1.78
CA ALA A 108 -24.03 -11.42 3.09
C ALA A 108 -25.07 -10.37 3.49
N VAL A 109 -25.89 -9.88 2.55
CA VAL A 109 -26.93 -8.87 2.79
C VAL A 109 -28.31 -9.50 2.54
N PRO A 110 -29.18 -9.65 3.55
CA PRO A 110 -30.52 -10.21 3.37
C PRO A 110 -31.32 -9.42 2.32
N THR A 111 -32.12 -10.11 1.51
CA THR A 111 -32.82 -9.59 0.33
C THR A 111 -33.68 -8.35 0.61
N SER A 112 -34.21 -8.22 1.82
CA SER A 112 -35.02 -7.07 2.28
C SER A 112 -34.18 -5.81 2.59
N THR A 113 -32.95 -5.96 3.10
CA THR A 113 -32.01 -4.85 3.29
C THR A 113 -31.30 -4.48 2.00
N PHE A 114 -31.15 -5.42 1.07
CA PHE A 114 -30.59 -5.21 -0.27
C PHE A 114 -31.40 -4.17 -1.06
N PHE A 115 -32.73 -4.22 -1.08
CA PHE A 115 -33.55 -3.21 -1.79
C PHE A 115 -33.55 -1.83 -1.12
N LEU A 116 -33.39 -1.75 0.20
CA LEU A 116 -33.24 -0.47 0.92
C LEU A 116 -31.87 0.18 0.65
N ILE A 117 -30.80 -0.61 0.66
CA ILE A 117 -29.44 -0.16 0.32
C ILE A 117 -29.33 0.12 -1.18
N LEU A 118 -29.97 -0.67 -2.04
CA LEU A 118 -29.99 -0.47 -3.49
C LEU A 118 -30.85 0.75 -3.86
N GLY A 119 -32.00 0.96 -3.22
CA GLY A 119 -32.80 2.18 -3.36
C GLY A 119 -32.05 3.43 -2.89
N GLY A 120 -31.38 3.36 -1.73
CA GLY A 120 -30.50 4.43 -1.24
C GLY A 120 -29.28 4.68 -2.14
N ALA A 121 -28.68 3.61 -2.68
CA ALA A 121 -27.54 3.68 -3.60
C ALA A 121 -27.94 4.18 -4.99
N ILE A 122 -29.14 3.87 -5.48
CA ILE A 122 -29.69 4.39 -6.73
C ILE A 122 -30.06 5.88 -6.57
N CYS A 123 -30.67 6.28 -5.46
CA CYS A 123 -30.89 7.71 -5.15
C CYS A 123 -29.56 8.46 -4.99
N LEU A 124 -28.54 7.85 -4.38
CA LEU A 124 -27.18 8.40 -4.31
C LEU A 124 -26.50 8.44 -5.67
N LEU A 125 -26.61 7.41 -6.52
CA LEU A 125 -26.02 7.32 -7.87
C LEU A 125 -26.65 8.30 -8.86
N ILE A 126 -27.98 8.48 -8.79
CA ILE A 126 -28.69 9.48 -9.59
C ILE A 126 -28.31 10.89 -9.11
N GLY A 127 -28.21 11.12 -7.79
CA GLY A 127 -27.63 12.34 -7.21
C GLY A 127 -26.13 12.55 -7.51
N PHE A 128 -25.39 11.47 -7.80
CA PHE A 128 -23.95 11.49 -8.10
C PHE A 128 -23.57 11.50 -9.59
N SER A 129 -24.54 11.36 -10.49
CA SER A 129 -24.29 11.22 -11.93
C SER A 129 -23.56 12.43 -12.55
N LEU A 130 -23.77 13.64 -12.02
CA LEU A 130 -23.04 14.87 -12.38
C LEU A 130 -21.73 15.10 -11.58
N PRO A 131 -21.63 14.83 -10.27
CA PRO A 131 -20.36 14.95 -9.53
C PRO A 131 -19.36 13.80 -9.74
N PHE A 132 -19.76 12.63 -10.28
CA PHE A 132 -18.83 11.54 -10.61
C PHE A 132 -17.78 12.01 -11.63
N TRP A 133 -18.19 12.71 -12.68
CA TRP A 133 -17.27 13.32 -13.64
C TRP A 133 -16.36 14.39 -13.00
N LYS A 134 -16.87 15.18 -12.04
CA LYS A 134 -16.06 16.15 -11.28
C LYS A 134 -15.04 15.44 -10.40
N HIS A 135 -15.41 14.35 -9.74
CA HIS A 135 -14.50 13.55 -8.91
C HIS A 135 -13.45 12.82 -9.74
N LEU A 136 -13.85 12.23 -10.86
CA LEU A 136 -12.94 11.57 -11.78
C LEU A 136 -11.94 12.56 -12.39
N ARG A 137 -12.41 13.74 -12.84
CA ARG A 137 -11.53 14.83 -13.29
C ARG A 137 -10.58 15.28 -12.19
N ARG A 138 -11.05 15.48 -10.95
CA ARG A 138 -10.18 15.84 -9.82
C ARG A 138 -9.14 14.75 -9.53
N PHE A 139 -9.51 13.48 -9.60
CA PHE A 139 -8.58 12.38 -9.42
C PHE A 139 -7.46 12.41 -10.47
N PHE A 140 -7.80 12.54 -11.75
CA PHE A 140 -6.81 12.67 -12.82
C PHE A 140 -5.95 13.93 -12.70
N LEU A 141 -6.54 15.06 -12.30
CA LEU A 141 -5.78 16.30 -12.03
C LEU A 141 -4.79 16.11 -10.87
N ASN A 142 -5.20 15.46 -9.78
CA ASN A 142 -4.32 15.19 -8.64
C ASN A 142 -3.19 14.21 -9.02
N LEU A 143 -3.50 13.17 -9.80
CA LEU A 143 -2.48 12.27 -10.34
C LEU A 143 -1.49 13.05 -11.23
N TRP A 144 -1.99 13.91 -12.12
CA TRP A 144 -1.14 14.75 -12.97
C TRP A 144 -0.25 15.70 -12.15
N GLN A 145 -0.78 16.30 -11.08
CA GLN A 145 0.02 17.10 -10.15
C GLN A 145 1.11 16.27 -9.46
N GLY A 146 0.81 15.02 -9.07
CA GLY A 146 1.80 14.10 -8.53
C GLY A 146 2.90 13.75 -9.54
N ILE A 147 2.52 13.41 -10.77
CA ILE A 147 3.44 13.10 -11.86
C ILE A 147 4.34 14.29 -12.19
N THR A 148 3.76 15.48 -12.31
CA THR A 148 4.54 16.71 -12.57
C THR A 148 5.47 17.06 -11.42
N ALA A 149 5.09 16.79 -10.16
CA ALA A 149 5.99 16.95 -9.02
C ALA A 149 7.18 15.97 -9.08
N ILE A 150 6.95 14.72 -9.51
CA ILE A 150 8.01 13.72 -9.70
C ILE A 150 8.93 14.11 -10.86
N ALA A 151 8.37 14.63 -11.95
CA ALA A 151 9.14 15.08 -13.12
C ALA A 151 10.07 16.27 -12.81
N ARG A 152 9.76 17.06 -11.78
CA ARG A 152 10.59 18.19 -11.31
C ARG A 152 11.73 17.77 -10.37
N LEU A 153 11.83 16.49 -10.02
CA LEU A 153 12.97 16.00 -9.24
C LEU A 153 14.26 16.13 -10.07
N GLU A 154 15.41 16.29 -9.39
CA GLU A 154 16.72 16.30 -10.05
C GLU A 154 17.00 14.99 -10.81
N ARG A 155 16.47 13.86 -10.31
CA ARG A 155 16.69 12.52 -10.86
C ARG A 155 15.37 11.73 -10.92
N PRO A 156 14.46 12.05 -11.86
CA PRO A 156 13.15 11.40 -11.95
C PRO A 156 13.27 9.92 -12.35
N GLY A 157 14.25 9.56 -13.19
CA GLY A 157 14.50 8.16 -13.57
C GLY A 157 14.89 7.29 -12.37
N LEU A 158 15.71 7.81 -11.46
CA LEU A 158 16.07 7.11 -10.22
C LEU A 158 14.85 6.93 -9.30
N PHE A 159 13.95 7.92 -9.25
CA PHE A 159 12.70 7.79 -8.50
C PHE A 159 11.82 6.66 -9.05
N LEU A 160 11.68 6.57 -10.38
CA LEU A 160 10.94 5.47 -11.04
C LEU A 160 11.59 4.12 -10.80
N LEU A 161 12.93 4.04 -10.80
CA LEU A 161 13.66 2.83 -10.46
C LEU A 161 13.36 2.38 -9.02
N TRP A 162 13.28 3.31 -8.07
CA TRP A 162 12.86 2.98 -6.70
C TRP A 162 11.41 2.52 -6.64
N CYS A 163 10.49 3.16 -7.36
CA CYS A 163 9.11 2.69 -7.45
C CYS A 163 9.04 1.25 -7.98
N PHE A 164 9.71 0.96 -9.10
CA PHE A 164 9.78 -0.37 -9.66
C PHE A 164 10.36 -1.37 -8.67
N GLY A 165 11.51 -1.07 -8.05
CA GLY A 165 12.14 -1.94 -7.06
C GLY A 165 11.24 -2.23 -5.84
N ILE A 166 10.51 -1.22 -5.33
CA ILE A 166 9.56 -1.41 -4.23
C ILE A 166 8.48 -2.41 -4.63
N TRP A 167 7.85 -2.21 -5.79
CA TRP A 167 6.76 -3.07 -6.25
C TRP A 167 7.24 -4.48 -6.59
N SER A 168 8.39 -4.61 -7.25
CA SER A 168 9.05 -5.89 -7.53
C SER A 168 9.40 -6.64 -6.25
N CYS A 169 9.94 -5.98 -5.22
CA CYS A 169 10.19 -6.62 -3.93
C CYS A 169 8.90 -7.08 -3.25
N ASN A 170 7.81 -6.32 -3.33
CA ASN A 170 6.52 -6.74 -2.75
C ASN A 170 5.91 -7.91 -3.52
N PHE A 171 6.04 -7.94 -4.84
CA PHE A 171 5.64 -9.06 -5.69
C PHE A 171 6.45 -10.32 -5.37
N LEU A 172 7.78 -10.21 -5.36
CA LEU A 172 8.69 -11.31 -5.06
C LEU A 172 8.45 -11.88 -3.67
N GLN A 173 8.06 -11.05 -2.69
CA GLN A 173 7.70 -11.52 -1.36
C GLN A 173 6.57 -12.56 -1.40
N LEU A 174 5.55 -12.38 -2.26
CA LEU A 174 4.49 -13.37 -2.45
C LEU A 174 4.98 -14.56 -3.26
N TYR A 175 5.64 -14.29 -4.40
CA TYR A 175 6.07 -15.32 -5.33
C TYR A 175 7.02 -16.35 -4.69
N LEU A 176 8.01 -15.89 -3.94
CA LEU A 176 9.02 -16.75 -3.31
C LEU A 176 8.46 -17.62 -2.18
N LEU A 177 7.27 -17.30 -1.65
CA LEU A 177 6.61 -18.09 -0.61
C LEU A 177 5.63 -19.13 -1.18
N LEU A 178 5.27 -19.07 -2.46
CA LEU A 178 4.39 -20.08 -3.08
C LEU A 178 4.96 -21.50 -2.99
N PRO A 179 6.27 -21.76 -3.26
CA PRO A 179 6.81 -23.11 -3.20
C PRO A 179 6.79 -23.74 -1.80
N CYS A 180 6.59 -22.94 -0.74
CA CYS A 180 6.44 -23.46 0.62
C CYS A 180 5.11 -24.19 0.87
N PHE A 181 4.17 -24.10 -0.08
CA PHE A 181 2.86 -24.73 -0.02
C PHE A 181 2.69 -25.65 -1.22
N ALA A 182 2.60 -26.97 -0.99
CA ALA A 182 2.54 -27.97 -2.05
C ALA A 182 1.39 -27.70 -3.05
N GLU A 183 0.23 -27.28 -2.54
CA GLU A 183 -0.96 -26.95 -3.34
C GLU A 183 -0.80 -25.67 -4.18
N LEU A 184 0.20 -24.82 -3.92
CA LEU A 184 0.44 -23.56 -4.65
C LEU A 184 1.53 -23.68 -5.72
N THR A 185 2.13 -24.86 -5.87
CA THR A 185 3.23 -25.09 -6.84
C THR A 185 2.81 -24.92 -8.30
N HIS A 186 1.52 -25.07 -8.60
CA HIS A 186 0.96 -24.84 -9.94
C HIS A 186 0.72 -23.35 -10.26
N VAL A 187 0.76 -22.46 -9.26
CA VAL A 187 0.53 -21.02 -9.41
C VAL A 187 1.77 -20.41 -10.07
N ASN A 188 1.62 -19.96 -11.32
CA ASN A 188 2.74 -19.41 -12.07
C ASN A 188 2.94 -17.90 -11.82
N LEU A 189 3.94 -17.30 -12.47
CA LEU A 189 4.27 -15.88 -12.32
C LEU A 189 3.09 -14.96 -12.69
N GLY A 190 2.37 -15.27 -13.76
CA GLY A 190 1.19 -14.50 -14.20
C GLY A 190 0.03 -14.62 -13.21
N ASP A 191 -0.16 -15.79 -12.59
CA ASP A 191 -1.17 -15.98 -11.56
C ASP A 191 -0.83 -15.21 -10.28
N THR A 192 0.45 -15.23 -9.93
CA THR A 192 0.97 -14.45 -8.80
C THR A 192 0.77 -12.96 -9.02
N LEU A 193 0.94 -12.47 -10.26
CA LEU A 193 0.72 -11.06 -10.58
C LEU A 193 -0.73 -10.68 -10.38
N HIS A 194 -1.66 -11.56 -10.77
CA HIS A 194 -3.10 -11.37 -10.56
C HIS A 194 -3.47 -11.39 -9.06
N ILE A 195 -2.93 -12.34 -8.28
CA ILE A 195 -3.10 -12.38 -6.81
C ILE A 195 -2.54 -11.10 -6.17
N PHE A 196 -1.35 -10.69 -6.57
CA PHE A 196 -0.70 -9.49 -6.06
C PHE A 196 -1.48 -8.22 -6.39
N ALA A 197 -2.03 -8.10 -7.60
CA ALA A 197 -2.90 -6.99 -7.99
C ALA A 197 -4.15 -6.91 -7.12
N ALA A 198 -4.88 -8.03 -6.96
CA ALA A 198 -6.06 -8.11 -6.10
C ALA A 198 -5.74 -7.75 -4.63
N ALA A 199 -4.65 -8.31 -4.09
CA ALA A 199 -4.20 -8.03 -2.74
C ALA A 199 -3.82 -6.55 -2.55
N SER A 200 -3.16 -5.95 -3.54
CA SER A 200 -2.74 -4.54 -3.51
C SER A 200 -3.93 -3.58 -3.53
N ILE A 201 -5.03 -3.93 -4.21
CA ILE A 201 -6.31 -3.21 -4.12
C ILE A 201 -6.86 -3.31 -2.69
N GLY A 202 -6.80 -4.48 -2.05
CA GLY A 202 -7.22 -4.68 -0.66
C GLY A 202 -6.55 -3.71 0.33
N VAL A 203 -5.26 -3.40 0.14
CA VAL A 203 -4.51 -2.45 1.01
C VAL A 203 -5.04 -1.03 0.93
N LEU A 204 -5.81 -0.67 -0.11
CA LEU A 204 -6.43 0.66 -0.22
C LEU A 204 -7.47 0.92 0.88
N LEU A 205 -8.02 -0.11 1.50
CA LEU A 205 -8.88 0.05 2.67
C LEU A 205 -8.03 0.36 3.92
N PRO A 206 -8.35 1.43 4.68
CA PRO A 206 -7.53 1.92 5.78
C PRO A 206 -7.68 1.05 7.03
N THR A 207 -7.05 -0.13 7.02
CA THR A 207 -6.97 -1.04 8.16
C THR A 207 -5.55 -1.05 8.74
N PRO A 208 -5.38 -1.29 10.06
CA PRO A 208 -4.05 -1.47 10.65
C PRO A 208 -3.25 -2.55 9.91
N ALA A 209 -2.00 -2.24 9.56
CA ALA A 209 -1.13 -3.08 8.72
C ALA A 209 -1.73 -3.55 7.37
N GLY A 210 -2.86 -3.00 6.92
CA GLY A 210 -3.63 -3.53 5.78
C GLY A 210 -4.26 -4.91 6.04
N ALA A 211 -4.32 -5.36 7.30
CA ALA A 211 -4.84 -6.66 7.68
C ALA A 211 -6.36 -6.74 7.47
N GLY A 212 -6.89 -7.92 7.14
CA GLY A 212 -8.30 -8.12 6.78
C GLY A 212 -8.53 -8.05 5.28
N PRO A 213 -8.69 -6.87 4.65
CA PRO A 213 -8.92 -6.76 3.20
C PRO A 213 -7.86 -7.42 2.33
N TRP A 214 -6.58 -7.31 2.73
CA TRP A 214 -5.49 -7.97 2.02
C TRP A 214 -5.60 -9.50 2.10
N HIS A 215 -5.93 -10.04 3.28
CA HIS A 215 -6.14 -11.48 3.50
C HIS A 215 -7.35 -11.96 2.71
N PHE A 216 -8.45 -11.22 2.76
CA PHE A 216 -9.66 -11.52 2.00
C PHE A 216 -9.38 -11.57 0.50
N ALA A 217 -8.66 -10.58 -0.04
CA ALA A 217 -8.33 -10.55 -1.47
C ALA A 217 -7.50 -11.78 -1.89
N ILE A 218 -6.46 -12.14 -1.13
CA ILE A 218 -5.65 -13.33 -1.44
C ILE A 218 -6.48 -14.62 -1.33
N VAL A 219 -7.20 -14.79 -0.21
CA VAL A 219 -8.00 -15.99 0.02
C VAL A 219 -9.07 -16.13 -1.08
N LYS A 220 -9.73 -15.04 -1.43
CA LYS A 220 -10.77 -15.04 -2.46
C LYS A 220 -10.17 -15.37 -3.83
N THR A 221 -9.09 -14.71 -4.23
CA THR A 221 -8.45 -14.99 -5.52
C THR A 221 -7.98 -16.44 -5.60
N LEU A 222 -7.27 -16.95 -4.59
CA LEU A 222 -6.79 -18.33 -4.58
C LEU A 222 -7.94 -19.36 -4.61
N THR A 223 -9.01 -19.13 -3.86
CA THR A 223 -10.13 -20.09 -3.78
C THR A 223 -11.06 -20.03 -5.00
N SER A 224 -11.46 -18.84 -5.44
CA SER A 224 -12.50 -18.70 -6.48
C SER A 224 -11.95 -18.71 -7.91
N VAL A 225 -10.66 -18.41 -8.10
CA VAL A 225 -10.03 -18.36 -9.43
C VAL A 225 -9.10 -19.55 -9.64
N TYR A 226 -8.31 -19.88 -8.62
CA TYR A 226 -7.26 -20.90 -8.72
C TYR A 226 -7.62 -22.24 -8.08
N GLY A 227 -8.84 -22.37 -7.55
CA GLY A 227 -9.34 -23.64 -7.01
C GLY A 227 -8.57 -24.16 -5.79
N VAL A 228 -7.79 -23.31 -5.13
CA VAL A 228 -6.99 -23.69 -3.96
C VAL A 228 -7.90 -23.90 -2.76
N ALA A 229 -7.62 -24.92 -1.96
CA ALA A 229 -8.37 -25.19 -0.74
C ALA A 229 -8.32 -23.97 0.21
N LYS A 230 -9.49 -23.59 0.73
CA LYS A 230 -9.62 -22.41 1.62
C LYS A 230 -8.64 -22.43 2.82
N PRO A 231 -8.42 -23.55 3.53
CA PRO A 231 -7.46 -23.60 4.63
C PRO A 231 -6.03 -23.26 4.20
N VAL A 232 -5.61 -23.69 3.01
CA VAL A 232 -4.27 -23.40 2.48
C VAL A 232 -4.16 -21.95 2.03
N ALA A 233 -5.17 -21.41 1.35
CA ALA A 233 -5.20 -20.00 0.99
C ALA A 233 -5.15 -19.08 2.22
N GLN A 234 -5.85 -19.44 3.30
CA GLN A 234 -5.82 -18.73 4.58
C GLN A 234 -4.45 -18.83 5.24
N SER A 235 -3.84 -20.01 5.25
CA SER A 235 -2.50 -20.23 5.81
C SER A 235 -1.43 -19.43 5.05
N PHE A 236 -1.49 -19.44 3.72
CA PHE A 236 -0.61 -18.64 2.87
C PHE A 236 -0.74 -17.14 3.18
N ALA A 237 -1.97 -16.60 3.21
CA ALA A 237 -2.20 -15.20 3.56
C ALA A 237 -1.70 -14.85 4.97
N LEU A 238 -1.95 -15.72 5.95
CA LEU A 238 -1.52 -15.51 7.33
C LEU A 238 0.01 -15.50 7.46
N VAL A 239 0.70 -16.49 6.90
CA VAL A 239 2.15 -16.64 7.01
C VAL A 239 2.87 -15.49 6.29
N THR A 240 2.45 -15.19 5.06
CA THR A 240 3.07 -14.13 4.23
C THR A 240 2.89 -12.73 4.83
N HIS A 241 1.70 -12.41 5.35
CA HIS A 241 1.43 -11.13 6.03
C HIS A 241 2.06 -11.09 7.42
N GLY A 242 1.95 -12.17 8.19
CA GLY A 242 2.46 -12.28 9.56
C GLY A 242 3.98 -12.12 9.61
N LEU A 243 4.71 -12.83 8.75
CA LEU A 243 6.17 -12.73 8.67
C LEU A 243 6.63 -11.30 8.36
N LYS A 244 5.98 -10.66 7.39
CA LYS A 244 6.26 -9.26 7.03
C LYS A 244 5.96 -8.33 8.21
N THR A 245 4.82 -8.50 8.85
CA THR A 245 4.34 -7.61 9.91
C THR A 245 5.23 -7.73 11.14
N VAL A 246 5.56 -8.94 11.59
CA VAL A 246 6.48 -9.17 12.72
C VAL A 246 7.85 -8.55 12.45
N LEU A 247 8.44 -8.82 11.28
CA LEU A 247 9.74 -8.27 10.91
C LEU A 247 9.73 -6.73 10.91
N VAL A 248 8.66 -6.13 10.38
CA VAL A 248 8.53 -4.67 10.34
C VAL A 248 8.34 -4.07 11.73
N MET A 249 7.58 -4.72 12.61
CA MET A 249 7.44 -4.28 13.99
C MET A 249 8.76 -4.34 14.75
N LEU A 250 9.53 -5.43 14.63
CA LEU A 250 10.84 -5.58 15.25
C LEU A 250 11.82 -4.49 14.80
N LEU A 251 11.93 -4.26 13.49
CA LEU A 251 12.78 -3.21 12.93
C LEU A 251 12.28 -1.80 13.30
N GLY A 252 10.97 -1.62 13.44
CA GLY A 252 10.34 -0.42 13.95
C GLY A 252 10.76 -0.06 15.37
N VAL A 253 10.76 -1.04 16.28
CA VAL A 253 11.22 -0.87 17.66
C VAL A 253 12.71 -0.51 17.70
N LEU A 254 13.55 -1.22 16.93
CA LEU A 254 14.99 -0.90 16.84
C LEU A 254 15.22 0.52 16.28
N GLY A 255 14.46 0.90 15.26
CA GLY A 255 14.49 2.25 14.69
C GLY A 255 14.11 3.33 15.70
N TYR A 256 13.07 3.07 16.51
CA TYR A 256 12.63 3.97 17.58
C TYR A 256 13.72 4.14 18.66
N LEU A 257 14.32 3.04 19.13
CA LEU A 257 15.39 3.07 20.12
C LEU A 257 16.62 3.85 19.62
N SER A 258 17.03 3.61 18.37
CA SER A 258 18.13 4.34 17.72
C SER A 258 17.82 5.84 17.60
N TYR A 259 16.62 6.18 17.16
CA TYR A 259 16.15 7.56 17.08
C TYR A 259 16.21 8.24 18.45
N PHE A 260 15.67 7.61 19.50
CA PHE A 260 15.62 8.20 20.83
C PHE A 260 17.02 8.41 21.41
N ARG A 261 17.92 7.43 21.26
CA ARG A 261 19.32 7.56 21.67
C ARG A 261 20.00 8.76 21.00
N SER A 262 19.82 8.94 19.70
CA SER A 262 20.41 10.06 18.96
C SER A 262 19.91 11.44 19.40
N VAL A 263 18.65 11.53 19.83
CA VAL A 263 18.05 12.76 20.33
C VAL A 263 18.54 13.07 21.74
N TRP A 264 18.60 12.05 22.59
CA TRP A 264 19.02 12.20 23.99
C TRP A 264 20.51 12.56 24.11
N THR A 265 21.38 11.99 23.28
CA THR A 265 22.81 12.36 23.27
C THR A 265 23.04 13.80 22.81
N LYS A 266 22.24 14.31 21.86
CA LYS A 266 22.31 15.72 21.45
C LYS A 266 21.84 16.67 22.56
N TRP A 267 20.85 16.25 23.35
CA TRP A 267 20.35 17.07 24.46
C TRP A 267 21.35 17.19 25.61
N LYS A 268 22.13 16.13 25.89
CA LYS A 268 23.20 16.17 26.91
C LYS A 268 24.49 16.88 26.48
N GLY A 269 24.66 17.18 25.20
CA GLY A 269 25.83 17.87 24.65
C GLY A 269 25.65 19.39 24.53
N HIS A 270 24.53 19.93 25.01
CA HIS A 270 24.24 21.35 25.20
C HIS A 270 24.14 21.62 26.70
#